data_AF-L5LVE7-F1
#
_entry.id   AF-L5LVE7-F1
#
_cell.length_a   1.000
_cell.length_b   1.000
_cell.length_c   1.000
_cell.angle_alpha   90.00
_cell.angle_beta   90.00
_cell.angle_gamma   90.00
#
_symmetry.space_group_name_H-M   'P 1'
#
loop_
_entity.id
_entity.type
_entity.pdbx_description
1 polymer ?
#
loop_
_entity_poly.entity_id
_entity_poly.type
_entity_poly.pdbx_seq_one_letter_code
_entity_poly.pdbx_strand_id
1 'polypeptide(L)'
;MDFAGWLGSIQKAAASLGDTLSDQQLGDSDIPVIVYRCVGYITQCGLTSEGISRKSGQTLKTQQLLESLRQDAHSVHLKEGEQHVDNISSALKRFLRDLPDGLFTGAQHLFWLEASEIEDEEEKVSRYRGLLVHLPPVNQATVKALISHLYCD
;
A
#
# COMPACT_ATOMS: atom_id res chain seq x y z
N MET A 1 -24.91 -28.13 -4.41
CA MET A 1 -23.97 -26.99 -4.40
C MET A 1 -24.71 -25.87 -3.68
N ASP A 2 -24.33 -25.55 -2.44
CA ASP A 2 -25.01 -24.55 -1.61
C ASP A 2 -24.35 -23.18 -1.75
N PHE A 3 -25.05 -22.12 -1.31
CA PHE A 3 -24.55 -20.75 -1.39
C PHE A 3 -23.22 -20.57 -0.63
N ALA A 4 -23.02 -21.31 0.45
CA ALA A 4 -21.77 -21.29 1.22
C ALA A 4 -20.59 -21.83 0.42
N GLY A 5 -20.75 -22.94 -0.31
CA GLY A 5 -19.73 -23.47 -1.19
C GLY A 5 -19.39 -22.55 -2.37
N TRP A 6 -20.40 -21.86 -2.92
CA TRP A 6 -20.20 -20.85 -3.97
C TRP A 6 -19.47 -19.60 -3.44
N LEU A 7 -19.89 -19.07 -2.29
CA LEU A 7 -19.25 -17.92 -1.63
C LEU A 7 -17.79 -18.21 -1.25
N GLY A 8 -17.52 -19.39 -0.70
CA GLY A 8 -16.15 -19.81 -0.36
C GLY A 8 -15.26 -19.97 -1.60
N SER A 9 -15.83 -20.40 -2.73
CA SER A 9 -15.11 -20.49 -3.99
C SER A 9 -14.76 -19.10 -4.55
N ILE A 10 -15.67 -18.13 -4.41
CA ILE A 10 -15.43 -16.73 -4.80
C ILE A 10 -14.40 -16.09 -3.89
N GLN A 11 -14.49 -16.25 -2.57
CA GLN A 11 -13.50 -15.72 -1.64
C GLN A 11 -12.11 -16.28 -1.92
N LYS A 12 -12.01 -17.58 -2.21
CA LYS A 12 -10.73 -18.20 -2.57
C LYS A 12 -10.18 -17.68 -3.91
N ALA A 13 -11.05 -17.41 -4.87
CA ALA A 13 -10.66 -16.81 -6.15
C ALA A 13 -10.30 -15.32 -6.03
N ALA A 14 -10.90 -14.62 -5.08
CA ALA A 14 -10.68 -13.22 -4.80
C ALA A 14 -9.50 -12.99 -3.84
N ALA A 15 -9.01 -14.00 -3.12
CA ALA A 15 -7.81 -13.89 -2.29
C ALA A 15 -6.58 -13.53 -3.14
N SER A 16 -5.57 -12.90 -2.54
CA SER A 16 -4.31 -12.66 -3.25
C SER A 16 -3.68 -13.99 -3.68
N LEU A 17 -3.23 -14.05 -4.94
CA LEU A 17 -2.72 -15.30 -5.55
C LEU A 17 -1.19 -15.34 -5.61
N GLY A 18 -0.52 -14.28 -5.17
CA GLY A 18 0.93 -14.13 -5.22
C GLY A 18 1.44 -12.94 -4.40
N ASP A 19 2.75 -12.80 -4.36
CA ASP A 19 3.43 -11.77 -3.56
C ASP A 19 3.73 -10.49 -4.35
N THR A 20 3.47 -10.46 -5.66
CA THR A 20 3.65 -9.25 -6.47
C THR A 20 2.53 -8.25 -6.23
N LEU A 21 2.77 -6.98 -6.55
CA LEU A 21 1.78 -5.92 -6.36
C LEU A 21 0.53 -6.16 -7.22
N SER A 22 0.70 -6.68 -8.43
CA SER A 22 -0.40 -6.97 -9.37
C SER A 22 -1.22 -8.20 -9.00
N ASP A 23 -0.66 -9.11 -8.19
CA ASP A 23 -1.37 -10.31 -7.71
C ASP A 23 -2.25 -10.03 -6.47
N GLN A 24 -2.20 -8.80 -5.94
CA GLN A 24 -3.00 -8.40 -4.79
C GLN A 24 -4.46 -8.19 -5.17
N GLN A 25 -5.34 -8.21 -4.17
CA GLN A 25 -6.73 -7.79 -4.34
C GLN A 25 -6.77 -6.32 -4.75
N LEU A 26 -7.22 -6.03 -5.97
CA LEU A 26 -7.31 -4.67 -6.51
C LEU A 26 -8.72 -4.10 -6.31
N GLY A 27 -8.79 -2.81 -5.98
CA GLY A 27 -10.03 -2.04 -6.09
C GLY A 27 -10.24 -1.48 -7.49
N ASP A 28 -11.33 -0.73 -7.70
CA ASP A 28 -11.76 -0.20 -9.01
C ASP A 28 -10.76 0.78 -9.67
N SER A 29 -9.72 1.21 -8.97
CA SER A 29 -8.70 2.16 -9.45
C SER A 29 -7.31 1.53 -9.64
N ASP A 30 -7.23 0.20 -9.76
CA ASP A 30 -5.96 -0.57 -9.82
C ASP A 30 -5.05 -0.34 -8.61
N ILE A 31 -5.63 0.13 -7.50
CA ILE A 31 -4.93 0.28 -6.22
C ILE A 31 -5.21 -0.98 -5.39
N PRO A 32 -4.19 -1.65 -4.85
CA PRO A 32 -4.38 -2.75 -3.94
C PRO A 32 -5.24 -2.35 -2.74
N VAL A 33 -6.24 -3.15 -2.40
CA VAL A 33 -7.21 -2.90 -1.34
C VAL A 33 -6.51 -2.71 0.01
N ILE A 34 -5.42 -3.45 0.25
CA ILE A 34 -4.56 -3.26 1.42
C ILE A 34 -4.03 -1.83 1.51
N VAL A 35 -3.53 -1.26 0.41
CA VAL A 35 -3.03 0.11 0.36
C VAL A 35 -4.16 1.10 0.59
N TYR A 36 -5.27 0.92 -0.12
CA TYR A 36 -6.44 1.80 -0.01
C TYR A 36 -6.98 1.86 1.43
N ARG A 37 -7.14 0.70 2.09
CA ARG A 37 -7.63 0.62 3.47
C ARG A 37 -6.66 1.26 4.47
N CYS A 38 -5.36 0.96 4.35
CA CYS A 38 -4.36 1.53 5.25
C CYS A 38 -4.28 3.06 5.10
N VAL A 39 -4.21 3.57 3.87
CA VAL A 39 -4.17 5.01 3.59
C VAL A 39 -5.42 5.70 4.11
N GLY A 40 -6.62 5.19 3.78
CA GLY A 40 -7.87 5.79 4.22
C GLY A 40 -7.99 5.86 5.75
N TYR A 41 -7.55 4.81 6.45
CA TYR A 41 -7.53 4.81 7.91
C TYR A 41 -6.54 5.84 8.49
N ILE A 42 -5.32 5.92 7.93
CA ILE A 42 -4.29 6.86 8.39
C ILE A 42 -4.77 8.30 8.19
N THR A 43 -5.34 8.64 7.04
CA THR A 43 -5.94 9.95 6.79
C THR A 43 -7.02 10.27 7.82
N GLN A 44 -7.94 9.33 8.08
CA GLN A 44 -9.02 9.55 9.05
C GLN A 44 -8.49 9.83 10.46
N CYS A 45 -7.44 9.12 10.91
CA CYS A 45 -6.84 9.32 12.23
C CYS A 45 -5.89 10.53 12.31
N GLY A 46 -5.23 10.90 11.21
CA GLY A 46 -4.34 12.07 11.14
C GLY A 46 -5.10 13.39 11.34
N LEU A 47 -6.37 13.42 10.90
CA LEU A 47 -7.29 14.53 11.12
C LEU A 47 -7.77 14.64 12.59
N THR A 48 -7.55 13.62 13.44
CA THR A 48 -8.17 13.53 14.78
C THR A 48 -7.18 13.46 15.96
N SER A 49 -5.85 13.45 15.78
CA SER A 49 -4.94 13.30 16.93
C SER A 49 -3.72 14.24 16.96
N GLU A 50 -3.67 15.05 18.03
CA GLU A 50 -2.43 15.56 18.62
C GLU A 50 -1.53 14.38 19.07
N GLY A 51 -0.23 14.50 18.79
CA GLY A 51 0.91 13.70 19.22
C GLY A 51 0.66 12.30 19.83
N ILE A 52 0.91 11.24 19.06
CA ILE A 52 0.94 9.87 19.58
C ILE A 52 2.38 9.37 19.73
N SER A 53 2.72 9.04 20.98
CA SER A 53 4.05 8.62 21.44
C SER A 53 4.39 7.16 21.12
N ARG A 54 5.62 7.00 20.64
CA ARG A 54 6.40 5.79 20.36
C ARG A 54 6.46 4.83 21.56
N LYS A 55 5.83 3.64 21.48
CA LYS A 55 6.14 2.49 22.36
C LYS A 55 6.19 1.16 21.62
N SER A 56 7.30 0.45 21.84
CA SER A 56 7.69 -0.84 21.27
C SER A 56 6.95 -2.00 21.94
N GLY A 57 5.79 -2.35 21.38
CA GLY A 57 5.04 -3.59 21.66
C GLY A 57 4.17 -4.03 20.46
N GLN A 58 4.45 -3.43 19.30
CA GLN A 58 3.56 -3.32 18.14
C GLN A 58 3.85 -4.32 17.01
N THR A 59 4.98 -5.02 17.07
CA THR A 59 5.45 -5.88 15.97
C THR A 59 4.54 -7.08 15.70
N LEU A 60 4.06 -7.77 16.74
CA LEU A 60 3.15 -8.92 16.57
C LEU A 60 1.79 -8.48 16.01
N LYS A 61 1.21 -7.40 16.54
CA LYS A 61 -0.06 -6.84 16.04
C LYS A 61 0.06 -6.39 14.59
N THR A 62 1.16 -5.70 14.26
CA THR A 62 1.46 -5.31 12.88
C THR A 62 1.57 -6.51 11.95
N GLN A 63 2.23 -7.59 12.40
CA GLN A 63 2.38 -8.81 11.62
C GLN A 63 1.04 -9.53 11.41
N GLN A 64 0.24 -9.70 12.47
CA GLN A 64 -1.10 -10.31 12.38
C GLN A 64 -2.02 -9.51 11.46
N LEU A 65 -2.01 -8.19 11.58
CA LEU A 65 -2.77 -7.32 10.70
C LEU A 65 -2.36 -7.47 9.24
N LEU A 66 -1.05 -7.45 8.96
CA LEU A 66 -0.53 -7.61 7.61
C LEU A 66 -0.89 -8.98 7.03
N GLU A 67 -0.84 -10.05 7.82
CA GLU A 67 -1.21 -11.39 7.40
C GLU A 67 -2.71 -11.47 7.05
N SER A 68 -3.59 -10.91 7.90
CA SER A 68 -5.02 -10.82 7.61
C SER A 68 -5.30 -10.02 6.33
N LEU A 69 -4.60 -8.91 6.12
CA LEU A 69 -4.74 -8.09 4.91
C LEU A 69 -4.23 -8.81 3.66
N ARG A 70 -3.17 -9.63 3.76
CA ARG A 70 -2.68 -10.45 2.64
C ARG A 70 -3.65 -11.58 2.30
N GLN A 71 -4.25 -12.21 3.30
CA GLN A 71 -5.21 -13.30 3.09
C GLN A 71 -6.50 -12.80 2.41
N ASP A 72 -7.13 -11.77 2.97
CA ASP A 72 -8.34 -11.18 2.41
C ASP A 72 -8.51 -9.74 2.89
N ALA A 73 -7.87 -8.80 2.20
CA ALA A 73 -7.99 -7.37 2.47
C ALA A 73 -9.44 -6.89 2.42
N HIS A 74 -10.33 -7.48 1.60
CA HIS A 74 -11.73 -7.06 1.55
C HIS A 74 -12.50 -7.36 2.85
N SER A 75 -12.19 -8.45 3.56
CA SER A 75 -12.85 -8.79 4.83
C SER A 75 -12.30 -8.02 6.03
N VAL A 76 -11.11 -7.41 5.93
CA VAL A 76 -10.53 -6.63 7.03
C VAL A 76 -11.25 -5.28 7.19
N HIS A 77 -11.74 -5.03 8.41
CA HIS A 77 -12.37 -3.77 8.79
C HIS A 77 -11.50 -3.01 9.78
N LEU A 78 -10.97 -1.87 9.36
CA LEU A 78 -10.21 -0.97 10.22
C LEU A 78 -11.16 0.07 10.80
N LYS A 79 -11.31 0.10 12.13
CA LYS A 79 -12.18 1.02 12.85
C LYS A 79 -11.40 1.87 13.84
N GLU A 80 -11.75 3.15 13.89
CA GLU A 80 -11.12 4.11 14.78
C GLU A 80 -11.23 3.65 16.24
N GLY A 81 -10.13 3.76 17.00
CA GLY A 81 -10.06 3.32 18.40
C GLY A 81 -9.78 1.82 18.61
N GLU A 82 -10.00 0.95 17.61
CA GLU A 82 -9.66 -0.48 17.71
C GLU A 82 -8.19 -0.74 17.33
N GLN A 83 -7.63 0.05 16.41
CA GLN A 83 -6.26 -0.09 15.91
C GLN A 83 -5.46 1.21 16.11
N HIS A 84 -4.23 1.09 16.59
CA HIS A 84 -3.31 2.24 16.61
C HIS A 84 -2.84 2.57 15.19
N VAL A 85 -2.87 3.86 14.83
CA VAL A 85 -2.40 4.36 13.54
C VAL A 85 -0.96 3.92 13.23
N ASP A 86 -0.10 3.84 14.25
CA ASP A 86 1.27 3.34 14.15
C ASP A 86 1.36 1.90 13.64
N ASN A 87 0.44 1.02 14.07
CA ASN A 87 0.39 -0.37 13.60
C ASN A 87 -0.02 -0.41 12.11
N ILE A 88 -1.01 0.40 11.72
CA ILE A 88 -1.48 0.46 10.33
C ILE A 88 -0.39 1.02 9.41
N SER A 89 0.26 2.12 9.82
CA SER A 89 1.40 2.70 9.11
C SER A 89 2.55 1.71 8.99
N SER A 90 2.87 0.97 10.06
CA SER A 90 3.92 -0.04 10.06
C SER A 90 3.57 -1.22 9.15
N ALA A 91 2.31 -1.66 9.12
CA ALA A 91 1.84 -2.74 8.25
C ALA A 91 1.94 -2.32 6.77
N LEU A 92 1.50 -1.10 6.43
CA LEU A 92 1.62 -0.55 5.08
C LEU A 92 3.08 -0.45 4.63
N LYS A 93 3.96 0.11 5.48
CA LYS A 93 5.40 0.21 5.19
C LYS A 93 6.03 -1.16 4.97
N ARG A 94 5.67 -2.14 5.80
CA ARG A 94 6.16 -3.51 5.68
C ARG A 94 5.66 -4.19 4.41
N PHE A 95 4.37 -4.04 4.10
CA PHE A 95 3.79 -4.53 2.84
C PHE A 95 4.58 -4.03 1.62
N LEU A 96 4.78 -2.72 1.51
CA LEU A 96 5.48 -2.12 0.36
C LEU A 96 6.95 -2.55 0.27
N ARG A 97 7.63 -2.71 1.41
CA ARG A 97 9.03 -3.17 1.47
C ARG A 97 9.18 -4.63 1.08
N ASP A 98 8.20 -5.46 1.44
CA ASP A 98 8.26 -6.91 1.23
C ASP A 98 7.86 -7.29 -0.22
N LEU A 99 7.50 -6.34 -1.08
CA LEU A 99 7.21 -6.58 -2.50
C LEU A 99 8.47 -7.08 -3.23
N PRO A 100 8.41 -8.19 -4.01
CA PRO A 100 9.57 -8.79 -4.66
C PRO A 100 10.38 -7.82 -5.54
N ASP A 101 9.70 -7.04 -6.37
CA ASP A 101 10.32 -6.06 -7.28
C ASP A 101 10.29 -4.63 -6.73
N GLY A 102 9.77 -4.44 -5.52
CA GLY A 102 9.50 -3.13 -4.95
C GLY A 102 8.45 -2.32 -5.71
N LEU A 103 8.03 -1.20 -5.11
CA LEU A 103 6.99 -0.33 -5.68
C LEU A 103 7.45 0.38 -6.96
N PHE A 104 8.73 0.73 -7.07
CA PHE A 104 9.29 1.46 -8.21
C PHE A 104 9.91 0.56 -9.29
N THR A 105 9.69 -0.76 -9.20
CA THR A 105 10.27 -1.81 -10.05
C THR A 105 11.80 -1.85 -10.00
N GLY A 106 12.39 -2.93 -9.48
CA GLY A 106 13.84 -3.07 -9.32
C GLY A 106 14.62 -2.83 -10.61
N ALA A 107 14.05 -3.19 -11.76
CA ALA A 107 14.62 -2.95 -13.09
C ALA A 107 14.87 -1.46 -13.41
N GLN A 108 14.11 -0.53 -12.80
CA GLN A 108 14.25 0.91 -13.02
C GLN A 108 15.10 1.61 -11.95
N HIS A 109 15.59 0.89 -10.92
CA HIS A 109 16.26 1.48 -9.76
C HIS A 109 17.41 2.43 -10.12
N LEU A 110 18.24 2.06 -11.10
CA LEU A 110 19.34 2.92 -11.56
C LEU A 110 18.85 4.24 -12.14
N PHE A 111 17.77 4.22 -12.94
CA PHE A 111 17.22 5.45 -13.51
C PHE A 111 16.63 6.38 -12.45
N TRP A 112 16.03 5.83 -11.39
CA TRP A 112 15.57 6.62 -10.24
C TRP A 112 16.73 7.30 -9.52
N LEU A 113 17.86 6.59 -9.35
CA LEU A 113 19.06 7.14 -8.73
C LEU A 113 19.72 8.21 -9.62
N GLU A 114 19.83 7.97 -10.93
CA GLU A 114 20.33 8.97 -11.87
C GLU A 114 19.48 10.25 -11.84
N ALA A 115 18.15 10.12 -11.74
CA ALA A 115 17.27 11.26 -11.63
C ALA A 115 17.47 12.06 -10.33
N SER A 116 17.88 11.41 -9.22
CA SER A 116 18.12 12.11 -7.95
C SER A 116 19.35 13.00 -7.98
N GLU A 117 20.35 12.65 -8.80
CA GLU A 117 21.62 13.38 -8.94
C GLU A 117 21.52 14.61 -9.88
N ILE A 118 20.41 14.79 -10.61
CA ILE A 118 20.21 15.97 -11.46
C ILE A 118 20.20 17.24 -10.59
N GLU A 119 20.92 18.30 -10.97
CA GLU A 119 20.91 19.55 -10.18
C GLU A 119 19.74 20.47 -10.55
N ASP A 120 19.41 20.56 -11.83
CA ASP A 120 18.31 21.37 -12.34
C ASP A 120 16.95 20.80 -11.89
N GLU A 121 16.15 21.62 -11.21
CA GLU A 121 14.89 21.17 -10.62
C GLU A 121 13.84 20.83 -11.68
N GLU A 122 13.78 21.58 -12.78
CA GLU A 122 12.78 21.37 -13.84
C GLU A 122 13.08 20.07 -14.61
N GLU A 123 14.35 19.84 -14.93
CA GLU A 123 14.84 18.61 -15.54
C GLU A 123 14.64 17.41 -14.61
N LYS A 124 14.95 17.55 -13.31
CA LYS A 124 14.72 16.51 -12.30
C LYS A 124 13.24 16.11 -12.23
N VAL A 125 12.34 17.09 -12.17
CA VAL A 125 10.89 16.85 -12.15
C VAL A 125 10.42 16.18 -13.44
N SER A 126 10.92 16.65 -14.59
CA SER A 126 10.61 16.06 -15.90
C SER A 126 11.05 14.59 -15.96
N ARG A 127 12.27 14.29 -15.48
CA ARG A 127 12.83 12.94 -15.44
C ARG A 127 12.00 12.01 -14.56
N TYR A 128 11.64 12.44 -13.34
CA TYR A 128 10.78 11.65 -12.46
C TYR A 128 9.38 11.42 -13.04
N ARG A 129 8.76 12.42 -13.68
CA ARG A 129 7.49 12.24 -14.38
C ARG A 129 7.59 11.17 -15.46
N GLY A 130 8.67 11.19 -16.24
CA GLY A 130 8.95 10.16 -17.24
C GLY A 130 8.99 8.77 -16.62
N LEU A 131 9.74 8.58 -15.53
CA LEU A 131 9.85 7.29 -14.84
C LEU A 131 8.51 6.82 -14.27
N LEU A 132 7.72 7.71 -13.66
CA LEU A 132 6.39 7.40 -13.14
C LEU A 132 5.43 6.92 -14.24
N VAL A 133 5.51 7.50 -15.45
CA VAL A 133 4.67 7.11 -16.59
C VAL A 133 5.00 5.70 -17.09
N HIS A 134 6.24 5.24 -16.93
CA HIS A 134 6.70 3.92 -17.37
C HIS A 134 6.53 2.81 -16.31
N LEU A 135 6.02 3.13 -15.13
CA LEU A 135 5.67 2.10 -14.15
C LEU A 135 4.50 1.25 -14.66
N PRO A 136 4.44 -0.04 -14.28
CA PRO A 136 3.25 -0.86 -14.52
C PRO A 136 1.99 -0.19 -13.93
N PRO A 137 0.80 -0.45 -14.51
CA PRO A 137 -0.44 0.26 -14.14
C PRO A 137 -0.72 0.27 -12.63
N VAL A 138 -0.63 -0.91 -11.98
CA VAL A 138 -0.88 -1.06 -10.54
C VAL A 138 0.16 -0.29 -9.71
N ASN A 139 1.44 -0.34 -10.09
CA ASN A 139 2.51 0.41 -9.42
C ASN A 139 2.27 1.92 -9.53
N GLN A 140 1.95 2.41 -10.73
CA GLN A 140 1.67 3.82 -10.98
C GLN A 140 0.47 4.30 -10.17
N ALA A 141 -0.65 3.57 -10.19
CA ALA A 141 -1.84 3.88 -9.41
C ALA A 141 -1.55 3.92 -7.91
N THR A 142 -0.78 2.94 -7.42
CA THR A 142 -0.37 2.85 -6.02
C THR A 142 0.53 4.02 -5.61
N VAL A 143 1.56 4.35 -6.39
CA VAL A 143 2.45 5.50 -6.12
C VAL A 143 1.65 6.79 -6.10
N LYS A 144 0.76 6.99 -7.07
CA LYS A 144 -0.09 8.18 -7.14
C LYS A 144 -0.96 8.31 -5.88
N ALA A 145 -1.60 7.22 -5.45
CA ALA A 145 -2.42 7.22 -4.24
C ALA A 145 -1.61 7.57 -2.98
N LEU A 146 -0.41 7.00 -2.84
CA LEU A 146 0.49 7.29 -1.72
C LEU A 146 0.98 8.74 -1.72
N ILE A 147 1.38 9.27 -2.87
CA ILE A 147 1.77 10.68 -3.02
C ILE A 147 0.58 11.58 -2.67
N SER A 148 -0.59 11.34 -3.26
CA SER A 148 -1.79 12.15 -2.96
C SER A 148 -2.11 12.16 -1.46
N HIS A 149 -1.95 11.03 -0.77
CA HIS A 149 -2.10 10.99 0.69
C HIS A 149 -1.08 11.86 1.42
N LEU A 150 0.21 11.75 1.08
CA LEU A 150 1.30 12.47 1.75
C LEU A 150 1.28 13.99 1.56
N TYR A 151 0.61 14.49 0.52
CA TYR A 151 0.55 15.92 0.18
C TYR A 151 -0.83 16.56 0.41
N CYS A 152 -1.87 15.77 0.74
CA CYS A 152 -3.20 16.30 1.07
C CYS A 152 -3.45 16.47 2.58
N ASP A 153 -2.50 16.07 3.44
CA ASP A 153 -2.45 16.37 4.88
C ASP A 153 -1.45 17.50 5.16
#